data_AF-A0A8J2NCD3-F1
#
_entry.id   AF-A0A8J2NCD3-F1
#
_cell.length_a   1.000
_cell.length_b   1.000
_cell.length_c   1.000
_cell.angle_alpha   90.00
_cell.angle_beta   90.00
_cell.angle_gamma   90.00
#
_symmetry.space_group_name_H-M   'P 1'
#
loop_
_entity.id
_entity.type
_entity.pdbx_description
1 polymer ?
#
loop_
_entity_poly.entity_id
_entity_poly.type
_entity_poly.pdbx_seq_one_letter_code
_entity_poly.pdbx_strand_id
1 'polypeptide(L)'
;MSHLTYSVYEGEGEYLSNFLRYSQAVRVGDRIEISGQGGWSLKDGELSFPESDLEQIDKAFHNVEKALKASGGKGWEQVYRVNSYHTKITPEVGQRMSENYKKWMPNHKVIWTQIGVAQLGVPEMKVEIEVVAIDPEGASKA
;
A
#
# COMPACT_ATOMS: atom_id res chain seq x y z
N MET A 1 -4.81 -26.38 1.18
CA MET A 1 -4.01 -25.18 0.85
C MET A 1 -4.93 -24.22 0.10
N SER A 2 -4.75 -22.90 0.27
CA SER A 2 -5.50 -21.92 -0.54
C SER A 2 -5.16 -22.11 -2.02
N HIS A 3 -6.13 -21.89 -2.91
CA HIS A 3 -5.93 -21.87 -4.36
C HIS A 3 -5.47 -20.49 -4.86
N LEU A 4 -5.36 -19.51 -3.96
CA LEU A 4 -4.93 -18.16 -4.26
C LEU A 4 -3.40 -18.05 -4.23
N THR A 5 -2.88 -17.16 -5.08
CA THR A 5 -1.45 -16.83 -5.11
C THR A 5 -1.18 -15.64 -4.20
N TYR A 6 -0.34 -15.85 -3.20
CA TYR A 6 0.11 -14.81 -2.28
C TYR A 6 1.54 -14.40 -2.62
N SER A 7 1.80 -13.09 -2.55
CA SER A 7 3.09 -12.51 -2.90
C SER A 7 3.61 -11.61 -1.80
N VAL A 8 4.93 -11.53 -1.73
CA VAL A 8 5.70 -10.71 -0.80
C VAL A 8 6.75 -9.96 -1.61
N TYR A 9 6.94 -8.67 -1.36
CA TYR A 9 8.00 -7.89 -1.98
C TYR A 9 9.27 -7.90 -1.11
N GLU A 10 10.44 -7.82 -1.75
CA GLU A 10 11.76 -7.89 -1.09
C GLU A 10 11.94 -6.80 -0.02
N GLY A 11 12.67 -7.15 1.05
CA GLY A 11 13.04 -6.21 2.10
C GLY A 11 11.95 -6.06 3.15
N GLU A 12 11.22 -4.95 3.14
CA GLU A 12 10.23 -4.66 4.19
C GLU A 12 9.08 -5.70 4.20
N GLY A 13 8.65 -6.15 3.02
CA GLY A 13 7.60 -7.16 2.88
C GLY A 13 8.02 -8.52 3.44
N GLU A 14 9.21 -8.99 3.08
CA GLU A 14 9.76 -10.26 3.59
C GLU A 14 9.96 -10.23 5.12
N TYR A 15 10.50 -9.12 5.64
CA TYR A 15 10.64 -8.92 7.08
C TYR A 15 9.29 -9.05 7.79
N LEU A 16 8.29 -8.28 7.35
CA LEU A 16 6.95 -8.26 7.93
C LEU A 16 6.24 -9.61 7.78
N SER A 17 6.38 -10.28 6.64
CA SER A 17 5.80 -11.60 6.39
C SER A 17 6.38 -12.67 7.31
N ASN A 18 7.70 -12.69 7.47
CA ASN A 18 8.37 -13.64 8.36
C ASN A 18 8.04 -13.38 9.83
N PHE A 19 7.98 -12.11 10.23
CA PHE A 19 7.73 -11.71 11.62
C PHE A 19 6.26 -11.87 12.03
N LEU A 20 5.30 -11.41 11.21
CA LEU A 20 3.87 -11.36 11.54
C LEU A 20 3.01 -12.42 10.85
N ARG A 21 3.60 -13.24 9.95
CA ARG A 21 2.94 -14.36 9.25
C ARG A 21 1.76 -13.97 8.37
N TYR A 22 1.86 -12.86 7.65
CA TYR A 22 0.89 -12.44 6.62
C TYR A 22 1.59 -12.13 5.28
N SER A 23 0.82 -12.05 4.20
CA SER A 23 1.35 -11.69 2.87
C SER A 23 0.97 -10.26 2.48
N GLN A 24 1.81 -9.64 1.68
CA GLN A 24 1.69 -8.23 1.33
C GLN A 24 0.69 -8.04 0.21
N ALA A 25 0.51 -9.05 -0.64
CA ALA A 25 -0.48 -9.04 -1.69
C ALA A 25 -1.04 -10.44 -1.97
N VAL A 26 -2.22 -10.47 -2.57
CA VAL A 26 -2.89 -11.67 -3.07
C VAL A 26 -3.54 -11.38 -4.41
N ARG A 27 -3.46 -12.34 -5.33
CA ARG A 27 -4.19 -12.28 -6.60
C ARG A 27 -5.44 -13.17 -6.53
N VAL A 28 -6.59 -12.58 -6.86
CA VAL A 28 -7.92 -13.20 -6.87
C VAL A 28 -8.52 -13.02 -8.27
N GLY A 29 -8.21 -13.94 -9.18
CA GLY A 29 -8.55 -13.80 -10.59
C GLY A 29 -7.84 -12.60 -11.23
N ASP A 30 -8.60 -11.67 -11.79
CA ASP A 30 -8.12 -10.40 -12.33
C ASP A 30 -7.92 -9.30 -11.27
N ARG A 31 -8.26 -9.57 -10.01
CA ARG A 31 -8.12 -8.61 -8.93
C ARG A 31 -6.83 -8.82 -8.15
N ILE A 32 -6.17 -7.72 -7.80
CA ILE A 32 -5.04 -7.71 -6.86
C ILE A 32 -5.49 -6.94 -5.63
N GLU A 33 -5.38 -7.59 -4.47
CA GLU A 33 -5.60 -6.98 -3.17
C GLU A 33 -4.28 -6.96 -2.42
N ILE A 34 -4.01 -5.86 -1.71
CA ILE A 34 -2.82 -5.74 -0.88
C ILE A 34 -3.21 -5.56 0.57
N SER A 35 -2.35 -6.04 1.46
CA SER A 35 -2.39 -5.63 2.86
C SER A 35 -2.09 -4.14 2.97
N GLY A 36 -2.55 -3.51 4.06
CA GLY A 36 -2.25 -2.11 4.34
C GLY A 36 -0.75 -1.82 4.28
N GLN A 37 -0.39 -0.71 3.63
CA GLN A 37 0.99 -0.25 3.46
C GLN A 37 1.18 1.09 4.17
N GLY A 38 2.18 1.17 5.03
CA GLY A 38 2.55 2.38 5.77
C GLY A 38 3.90 2.93 5.34
N GLY A 39 4.32 4.01 5.98
CA GLY A 39 5.55 4.75 5.68
C GLY A 39 6.85 4.07 6.16
N TRP A 40 6.88 2.74 6.33
CA TRP A 40 8.04 2.03 6.84
C TRP A 40 9.10 1.76 5.77
N SER A 41 10.36 1.78 6.21
CA SER A 41 11.53 1.22 5.51
C SER A 41 12.19 0.19 6.43
N LEU A 42 13.06 -0.67 5.87
CA LEU A 42 13.92 -1.54 6.68
C LEU A 42 15.32 -0.93 6.75
N LYS A 43 15.83 -0.71 7.96
CA LYS A 43 17.18 -0.19 8.23
C LYS A 43 17.80 -0.99 9.36
N ASP A 44 18.99 -1.53 9.15
CA ASP A 44 19.74 -2.30 10.14
C ASP A 44 18.93 -3.48 10.76
N GLY A 45 18.02 -4.06 9.98
CA GLY A 45 17.17 -5.19 10.40
C GLY A 45 15.90 -4.79 11.15
N GLU A 46 15.63 -3.49 11.33
CA GLU A 46 14.46 -2.98 12.02
C GLU A 46 13.64 -2.02 11.14
N LEU A 47 12.37 -1.83 11.50
CA LEU A 47 11.51 -0.86 10.82
C LEU A 47 11.90 0.57 11.20
N SER A 48 12.06 1.41 10.20
CA SER A 48 12.31 2.85 10.34
C SER A 48 11.19 3.63 9.66
N PHE A 49 10.78 4.73 10.28
CA PHE A 49 9.71 5.59 9.80
C PHE A 49 10.21 7.04 9.67
N PRO A 50 9.85 7.75 8.60
CA PRO A 50 9.95 9.21 8.59
C PRO A 50 9.16 9.83 9.73
N GLU A 51 9.65 10.93 10.30
CA GLU A 51 8.96 11.66 11.38
C GLU A 51 7.72 12.40 10.87
N SER A 52 7.77 12.90 9.63
CA SER A 52 6.69 13.67 9.02
C SER A 52 5.57 12.77 8.50
N ASP A 53 4.31 13.11 8.84
CA ASP A 53 3.12 12.47 8.26
C ASP A 53 3.17 12.50 6.72
N LEU A 54 3.65 13.61 6.13
CA LEU A 54 3.70 13.78 4.68
C LEU A 54 4.73 12.87 4.02
N GLU A 55 5.88 12.68 4.66
CA GLU A 55 6.92 11.78 4.17
C GLU A 55 6.51 10.31 4.34
N GLN A 56 5.80 9.98 5.43
CA GLN A 56 5.22 8.65 5.58
C GLN A 56 4.16 8.36 4.51
N ILE A 57 3.35 9.34 4.10
CA ILE A 57 2.42 9.19 2.98
C ILE A 57 3.18 8.88 1.69
N ASP A 58 4.21 9.67 1.35
CA ASP A 58 5.01 9.42 0.15
C ASP A 58 5.62 8.02 0.15
N LYS A 59 6.18 7.59 1.29
CA LYS A 59 6.76 6.25 1.44
C LYS A 59 5.70 5.15 1.39
N ALA A 60 4.52 5.35 1.97
CA ALA A 60 3.42 4.40 1.87
C ALA A 60 3.00 4.19 0.41
N PHE A 61 2.95 5.25 -0.41
CA PHE A 61 2.69 5.12 -1.84
C PHE A 61 3.74 4.27 -2.57
N HIS A 62 5.02 4.43 -2.23
CA HIS A 62 6.07 3.56 -2.76
C HIS A 62 5.89 2.09 -2.35
N ASN A 63 5.44 1.83 -1.12
CA ASN A 63 5.22 0.46 -0.63
C ASN A 63 3.98 -0.18 -1.29
N VAL A 64 2.90 0.58 -1.55
CA VAL A 64 1.75 0.11 -2.36
C VAL A 64 2.20 -0.31 -3.75
N GLU A 65 3.03 0.50 -4.41
CA GLU A 65 3.57 0.19 -5.74
C GLU A 65 4.35 -1.14 -5.73
N LYS A 66 5.22 -1.34 -4.73
CA LYS A 66 5.97 -2.60 -4.55
C LYS A 66 5.03 -3.79 -4.36
N ALA A 67 4.04 -3.67 -3.48
CA ALA A 67 3.11 -4.75 -3.16
C ALA A 67 2.28 -5.17 -4.38
N LEU A 68 1.76 -4.22 -5.14
CA LEU A 68 1.01 -4.49 -6.37
C LEU A 68 1.89 -5.21 -7.42
N LYS A 69 3.12 -4.72 -7.62
CA LYS A 69 4.07 -5.32 -8.57
C LYS A 69 4.52 -6.72 -8.17
N ALA A 70 4.64 -7.03 -6.89
CA ALA A 70 4.96 -8.37 -6.42
C ALA A 70 3.88 -9.42 -6.77
N SER A 71 2.64 -8.98 -7.01
CA SER A 71 1.57 -9.85 -7.54
C SER A 71 1.45 -9.80 -9.06
N GLY A 72 2.45 -9.27 -9.77
CA GLY A 72 2.46 -9.16 -11.23
C GLY A 72 1.61 -8.01 -11.79
N GLY A 73 1.11 -7.11 -10.94
CA GLY A 73 0.44 -5.90 -11.38
C GLY A 73 1.40 -4.84 -11.92
N LYS A 74 0.85 -3.82 -12.57
CA LYS A 74 1.59 -2.67 -13.11
C LYS A 74 1.73 -1.50 -12.12
N GLY A 75 1.14 -1.64 -10.93
CA GLY A 75 1.24 -0.64 -9.85
C GLY A 75 0.00 0.25 -9.76
N TRP A 76 0.20 1.49 -9.33
CA TRP A 76 -0.87 2.46 -9.08
C TRP A 76 -1.82 2.70 -10.26
N GLU A 77 -1.34 2.56 -11.50
CA GLU A 77 -2.18 2.78 -12.70
C GLU A 77 -3.40 1.83 -12.79
N GLN A 78 -3.37 0.71 -12.07
CA GLN A 78 -4.44 -0.29 -12.06
C GLN A 78 -5.38 -0.18 -10.85
N VAL A 79 -5.08 0.72 -9.92
CA VAL A 79 -5.85 0.88 -8.67
C VAL A 79 -7.18 1.57 -8.95
N TYR A 80 -8.29 1.04 -8.43
CA TYR A 80 -9.60 1.69 -8.55
C TYR A 80 -10.20 2.11 -7.21
N ARG A 81 -9.79 1.46 -6.11
CA ARG A 81 -10.28 1.71 -4.74
C ARG A 81 -9.12 1.94 -3.79
N VAL A 82 -9.22 3.00 -2.99
CA VAL A 82 -8.29 3.29 -1.91
C VAL A 82 -9.03 3.51 -0.60
N ASN A 83 -8.55 2.86 0.46
CA ASN A 83 -8.86 3.19 1.84
C ASN A 83 -7.58 3.72 2.49
N SER A 84 -7.64 4.86 3.17
CA SER A 84 -6.49 5.35 3.93
C SER A 84 -6.87 5.72 5.36
N TYR A 85 -6.04 5.24 6.29
CA TYR A 85 -6.21 5.38 7.72
C TYR A 85 -5.08 6.26 8.26
N HIS A 86 -5.44 7.28 9.05
CA HIS A 86 -4.49 8.29 9.51
C HIS A 86 -4.64 8.50 11.01
N THR A 87 -3.54 8.65 11.73
CA THR A 87 -3.57 9.04 13.16
C THR A 87 -3.87 10.53 13.34
N LYS A 88 -3.63 11.35 12.31
CA LYS A 88 -3.99 12.77 12.24
C LYS A 88 -4.43 13.13 10.83
N ILE A 89 -5.55 13.85 10.71
CA ILE A 89 -6.04 14.36 9.43
C ILE A 89 -5.99 15.88 9.48
N THR A 90 -5.10 16.46 8.68
CA THR A 90 -4.98 17.90 8.46
C THR A 90 -5.20 18.22 6.98
N PRO A 91 -5.44 19.49 6.60
CA PRO A 91 -5.52 19.90 5.20
C PRO A 91 -4.30 19.47 4.37
N GLU A 92 -3.10 19.53 4.96
CA GLU A 92 -1.83 19.15 4.32
C GLU A 92 -1.76 17.65 4.03
N VAL A 93 -2.27 16.80 4.94
CA VAL A 93 -2.39 15.35 4.72
C VAL A 93 -3.30 15.07 3.53
N GLY A 94 -4.49 15.71 3.47
CA GLY A 94 -5.41 15.56 2.34
C GLY A 94 -4.79 16.06 1.02
N GLN A 95 -4.07 17.18 1.07
CA GLN A 95 -3.37 17.74 -0.07
C GLN A 95 -2.27 16.79 -0.58
N ARG A 96 -1.45 16.22 0.32
CA ARG A 96 -0.36 15.30 -0.03
C ARG A 96 -0.88 13.99 -0.61
N MET A 97 -2.00 13.46 -0.12
CA MET A 97 -2.69 12.33 -0.76
C MET A 97 -3.09 12.68 -2.20
N SER A 98 -3.69 13.84 -2.42
CA SER A 98 -4.09 14.33 -3.75
C SER A 98 -2.88 14.52 -4.70
N GLU A 99 -1.77 15.08 -4.20
CA GLU A 99 -0.52 15.25 -4.96
C GLU A 99 0.03 13.90 -5.42
N ASN A 100 0.04 12.90 -4.54
CA ASN A 100 0.44 11.54 -4.91
C ASN A 100 -0.53 10.91 -5.91
N TYR A 101 -1.85 11.02 -5.74
CA TYR A 101 -2.79 10.50 -6.73
C TYR A 101 -2.54 11.09 -8.13
N LYS A 102 -2.30 12.41 -8.24
CA LYS A 102 -1.96 13.04 -9.53
C LYS A 102 -0.65 12.51 -10.13
N LYS A 103 0.36 12.25 -9.29
CA LYS A 103 1.66 11.73 -9.71
C LYS A 103 1.60 10.28 -10.17
N TRP A 104 0.94 9.42 -9.39
CA TRP A 104 0.95 7.96 -9.58
C TRP A 104 -0.18 7.46 -10.48
N MET A 105 -1.27 8.22 -10.60
CA MET A 105 -2.44 7.89 -11.42
C MET A 105 -2.84 9.09 -12.31
N PRO A 106 -1.96 9.56 -13.22
CA PRO A 106 -2.25 10.74 -14.03
C PRO A 106 -3.43 10.56 -15.00
N ASN A 107 -3.82 9.32 -15.29
CA ASN A 107 -4.79 8.98 -16.33
C ASN A 107 -6.18 8.60 -15.79
N HIS A 108 -6.38 8.51 -14.48
CA HIS A 108 -7.67 8.18 -13.89
C HIS A 108 -7.82 8.70 -12.45
N LYS A 109 -8.99 8.48 -11.87
CA LYS A 109 -9.29 8.79 -10.46
C LYS A 109 -9.90 7.57 -9.80
N VAL A 110 -9.68 7.43 -8.50
CA VAL A 110 -10.14 6.30 -7.69
C VAL A 110 -11.34 6.70 -6.84
N ILE A 111 -12.14 5.72 -6.43
CA ILE A 111 -12.97 5.90 -5.24
C ILE A 111 -12.07 5.90 -4.01
N TRP A 112 -12.30 6.82 -3.07
CA TRP A 112 -11.43 7.00 -1.92
C TRP A 112 -12.23 7.25 -0.65
N THR A 113 -11.88 6.53 0.42
CA THR A 113 -12.33 6.83 1.79
C THR A 113 -11.12 7.14 2.66
N GLN A 114 -11.19 8.26 3.39
CA GLN A 114 -10.16 8.68 4.36
C GLN A 114 -10.74 8.64 5.77
N ILE A 115 -10.06 7.95 6.69
CA ILE A 115 -10.56 7.72 8.05
C ILE A 115 -9.49 8.10 9.08
N GLY A 116 -9.91 8.82 10.13
CA GLY A 116 -9.09 9.06 11.31
C GLY A 116 -9.19 7.89 12.27
N VAL A 117 -8.07 7.37 12.74
CA VAL A 117 -8.00 6.23 13.68
C VAL A 117 -7.17 6.59 14.91
N ALA A 118 -7.43 5.91 16.03
CA ALA A 118 -6.71 6.15 17.28
C ALA A 118 -5.23 5.70 17.20
N GLN A 119 -4.96 4.60 16.50
CA GLN A 119 -3.63 4.00 16.38
C GLN A 119 -3.56 3.06 15.16
N LEU A 120 -2.34 2.79 14.68
CA LEU A 120 -2.00 1.85 13.61
C LEU A 120 -1.08 0.72 14.14
N GLY A 121 -0.48 -0.09 13.27
CA GLY A 121 0.30 -1.27 13.66
C GLY A 121 1.41 -1.04 14.71
N VAL A 122 2.05 0.14 14.70
CA VAL A 122 3.01 0.59 15.73
C VAL A 122 2.82 2.09 16.03
N PRO A 123 3.27 2.61 17.20
CA PRO A 123 3.10 4.02 17.57
C PRO A 123 3.68 5.05 16.58
N GLU A 124 4.75 4.68 15.86
CA GLU A 124 5.46 5.51 14.89
C GLU A 124 4.65 5.69 13.60
N MET A 125 3.77 4.74 13.26
CA MET A 125 2.97 4.80 12.04
C MET A 125 1.97 5.96 12.10
N LYS A 126 1.95 6.77 11.04
CA LYS A 126 1.01 7.89 10.88
C LYS A 126 -0.06 7.63 9.84
N VAL A 127 0.24 6.80 8.86
CA VAL A 127 -0.65 6.44 7.75
C VAL A 127 -0.55 4.97 7.42
N GLU A 128 -1.68 4.38 7.03
CA GLU A 128 -1.77 3.06 6.42
C GLU A 128 -2.73 3.12 5.23
N ILE A 129 -2.31 2.60 4.08
CA ILE A 129 -3.03 2.65 2.81
C ILE A 129 -3.30 1.24 2.31
N GLU A 130 -4.58 0.90 2.16
CA GLU A 130 -5.04 -0.33 1.54
C GLU A 130 -5.65 0.00 0.18
N VAL A 131 -5.31 -0.80 -0.84
CA VAL A 131 -5.85 -0.60 -2.19
C VAL A 131 -6.32 -1.88 -2.83
N VAL A 132 -7.16 -1.72 -3.84
CA VAL A 132 -7.54 -2.79 -4.75
C VAL A 132 -7.27 -2.36 -6.19
N ALA A 133 -6.63 -3.23 -6.95
CA ALA A 133 -6.35 -3.06 -8.36
C ALA A 133 -7.01 -4.16 -9.21
N ILE A 134 -7.24 -3.85 -10.49
CA ILE A 134 -7.78 -4.78 -11.50
C ILE A 134 -6.79 -4.88 -12.66
N ASP A 135 -6.42 -6.11 -13.03
CA ASP A 135 -5.45 -6.45 -14.08
C ASP A 135 -5.95 -7.62 -14.95
N PRO A 136 -6.93 -7.38 -15.86
CA PRO A 136 -7.49 -8.43 -16.71
C PRO A 136 -6.46 -9.02 -17.67
N GLU A 137 -5.55 -8.18 -18.17
CA GLU A 137 -4.47 -8.60 -19.06
C GLU A 137 -3.50 -9.55 -18.35
N GLY A 138 -3.06 -9.22 -17.14
CA GLY A 138 -2.17 -10.10 -16.37
C GLY A 138 -2.84 -11.41 -15.98
N ALA A 139 -4.13 -11.40 -15.65
CA ALA A 139 -4.87 -12.63 -15.34
C ALA A 139 -5.01 -13.57 -16.54
N SER A 140 -5.14 -13.04 -17.76
CA SER A 140 -5.17 -13.88 -18.97
C SER A 140 -3.84 -14.56 -19.30
N LYS A 141 -2.72 -14.14 -18.68
CA LYS A 141 -1.37 -14.66 -18.91
C LYS A 141 -0.86 -15.56 -17.78
N ALA A 142 -1.58 -15.62 -16.66
CA ALA A 142 -1.26 -16.42 -15.47
C ALA A 142 -1.90 -17.81 -15.57
#